data_AF-A0A8X7RJW5-F1
#
_entry.id   AF-A0A8X7RJW5-F1
#
_cell.length_a   1.000
_cell.length_b   1.000
_cell.length_c   1.000
_cell.angle_alpha   90.00
_cell.angle_beta   90.00
_cell.angle_gamma   90.00
#
_symmetry.space_group_name_H-M   'P 1'
#
loop_
_entity.id
_entity.type
_entity.pdbx_description
1 polymer ?
#
loop_
_entity_poly.entity_id
_entity_poly.type
_entity_poly.pdbx_seq_one_letter_code
_entity_poly.pdbx_strand_id
1 'polypeptide(L)'
;MRLDYSYSQPSESETFGGYTVDSGYNETEDLIRRDQEEIRNNIAEQVHYPPQPEVEFGIPQICYCGAQPLLAASRTGNYVDI
;
A
#
# COMPACT_ATOMS: atom_id res chain seq x y z
N MET A 1 -3.97 10.55 -32.67
CA MET A 1 -2.51 10.63 -32.39
C MET A 1 -2.31 10.18 -30.96
N ARG A 2 -1.53 9.11 -30.74
CA ARG A 2 -1.26 8.51 -29.41
C ARG A 2 0.03 9.15 -28.90
N LEU A 3 0.00 9.75 -27.71
CA LEU A 3 1.18 10.35 -27.09
C LEU A 3 1.85 9.28 -26.23
N ASP A 4 2.95 8.73 -26.72
CA ASP A 4 3.75 7.76 -25.99
C ASP A 4 4.65 8.51 -25.00
N TYR A 5 4.21 8.62 -23.75
CA TYR A 5 4.99 9.25 -22.68
C TYR A 5 6.06 8.27 -22.19
N SER A 6 7.30 8.44 -22.67
CA SER A 6 8.47 7.75 -22.13
C SER A 6 9.10 8.61 -21.03
N TYR A 7 8.91 8.20 -19.78
CA TYR A 7 9.55 8.85 -18.63
C TYR A 7 10.89 8.16 -18.36
N SER A 8 11.99 8.84 -18.71
CA SER A 8 13.34 8.41 -18.33
C SER A 8 13.69 9.05 -16.99
N GLN A 9 13.66 8.28 -15.90
CA GLN A 9 14.16 8.75 -14.62
C GLN A 9 15.65 9.08 -14.75
N PRO A 10 16.09 10.27 -14.32
CA PRO A 10 17.51 10.56 -14.21
C PRO A 10 18.12 9.64 -13.16
N SER A 11 19.29 9.06 -13.47
CA SER A 11 20.10 8.35 -12.49
C SER A 11 20.51 9.34 -11.40
N GLU A 12 20.11 9.06 -10.16
CA GLU A 12 20.45 9.86 -8.99
C GLU A 12 21.98 9.90 -8.82
N SER A 13 22.60 11.02 -9.20
CA SER A 13 23.98 11.34 -8.83
C SER A 13 23.99 12.70 -8.17
N GLU A 14 24.10 12.70 -6.85
CA GLU A 14 24.90 13.58 -6.00
C GLU A 14 24.56 13.13 -4.57
N THR A 15 25.54 12.66 -3.81
CA THR A 15 25.41 12.13 -2.44
C THR A 15 24.50 12.99 -1.55
N PHE A 16 23.22 12.60 -1.45
CA PHE A 16 22.29 13.18 -0.51
C PHE A 16 22.58 12.61 0.88
N GLY A 17 23.45 13.29 1.63
CA GLY A 17 23.85 12.85 2.97
C GLY A 17 25.18 13.41 3.47
N GLY A 18 25.62 14.56 2.97
CA GLY A 18 26.89 15.20 3.36
C GLY A 18 26.87 15.92 4.72
N TYR A 19 26.19 15.38 5.73
CA TYR A 19 26.20 15.97 7.08
C TYR A 19 26.46 14.88 8.13
N THR A 20 27.71 14.41 8.22
CA THR A 20 28.18 13.74 9.44
C THR A 20 28.51 14.81 10.47
N VAL A 21 27.49 15.44 11.07
CA VAL A 21 27.65 16.20 12.31
C VAL A 21 27.38 15.24 13.45
N ASP A 22 28.44 14.55 13.90
CA ASP A 22 28.47 13.91 15.22
C ASP A 22 28.53 15.01 16.29
N SER A 23 27.40 15.65 16.52
CA SER A 23 27.18 16.54 17.66
C SER A 23 26.60 15.67 18.76
N GLY A 24 27.35 15.46 19.84
CA GLY A 24 26.98 14.60 20.97
C GLY A 24 25.66 14.96 21.69
N TYR A 25 24.99 16.04 21.26
CA TYR A 25 23.57 16.26 21.48
C TYR A 25 22.87 16.33 20.12
N ASN A 26 22.15 15.26 19.78
CA ASN A 26 21.24 15.24 18.66
C ASN A 26 19.85 15.60 19.18
N GLU A 27 19.48 16.88 19.07
CA GLU A 27 18.16 17.39 19.44
C GLU A 27 17.04 16.52 18.86
N THR A 28 17.23 16.02 17.64
CA THR A 28 16.32 15.09 16.96
C THR A 28 16.13 13.77 17.73
N GLU A 29 17.21 13.16 18.21
CA GLU A 29 17.13 11.92 19.00
C GLU A 29 16.44 12.14 20.35
N ASP A 30 16.66 13.29 20.98
CA ASP A 30 15.99 13.64 22.22
C ASP A 30 14.49 13.88 22.03
N LEU A 31 14.10 14.50 20.90
CA LEU A 31 12.69 14.65 20.52
C LEU A 31 12.04 13.29 20.22
N ILE A 32 12.72 12.42 19.47
CA ILE A 32 12.25 11.06 19.17
C ILE A 32 12.06 10.27 20.47
N ARG A 33 13.02 10.32 21.39
CA ARG A 33 12.95 9.62 22.68
C ARG A 33 11.75 10.05 23.52
N ARG A 34 11.46 11.36 23.58
CA ARG A 34 10.32 11.91 24.31
C ARG A 34 8.99 11.50 23.68
N ASP A 35 8.88 11.58 22.37
CA ASP A 35 7.68 11.15 21.62
C ASP A 35 7.36 9.66 21.87
N GLN A 36 8.38 8.81 21.85
CA GLN A 36 8.23 7.38 22.17
C GLN A 36 7.79 7.14 23.63
N GLU A 37 8.21 7.97 24.57
CA GLU A 37 7.77 7.90 25.97
C GLU A 37 6.33 8.39 26.14
N GLU A 38 5.95 9.46 25.44
CA GLU A 38 4.56 9.93 25.39
C GLU A 38 3.63 8.91 24.73
N ILE A 39 4.04 8.28 23.63
CA ILE A 39 3.28 7.18 23.02
C ILE A 39 3.12 6.05 24.02
N ARG A 40 4.18 5.60 24.70
CA ARG A 40 4.09 4.51 25.70
C ARG A 40 3.14 4.86 26.85
N ASN A 41 3.18 6.10 27.34
CA ASN A 41 2.32 6.56 28.43
C ASN A 41 0.86 6.78 27.97
N ASN A 42 0.66 7.17 26.71
CA ASN A 42 -0.65 7.47 26.12
C ASN A 42 -1.17 6.36 25.20
N ILE A 43 -0.58 5.15 25.21
CA ILE A 43 -1.26 3.95 24.72
C ILE A 43 -2.44 3.74 25.67
N ALA A 44 -3.52 4.46 25.36
CA ALA A 44 -4.86 4.05 25.72
C ALA A 44 -4.98 2.61 25.22
N GLU A 45 -5.35 1.72 26.14
CA GLU A 45 -5.60 0.30 25.97
C GLU A 45 -5.65 -0.18 24.52
N GLN A 46 -4.81 -1.17 24.18
CA GLN A 46 -4.73 -1.81 22.87
C GLN A 46 -6.11 -1.84 22.20
N VAL A 47 -6.32 -0.94 21.22
CA VAL A 47 -7.62 -0.76 20.58
C VAL A 47 -7.99 -2.07 19.90
N HIS A 48 -8.89 -2.83 20.51
CA HIS A 48 -9.38 -4.07 19.93
C HIS A 48 -10.47 -3.70 18.93
N TYR A 49 -10.08 -3.59 17.66
CA TYR A 49 -11.04 -3.39 16.59
C TYR A 49 -11.93 -4.63 16.48
N PRO A 50 -13.26 -4.46 16.41
CA PRO A 50 -14.15 -5.59 16.17
C PRO A 50 -13.80 -6.23 14.81
N PRO A 51 -14.02 -7.54 14.66
CA PRO A 51 -13.88 -8.18 13.36
C PRO A 51 -14.79 -7.46 12.37
N GLN A 52 -14.24 -7.09 11.22
CA GLN A 52 -15.03 -6.51 10.14
C GLN A 52 -16.11 -7.52 9.73
N PRO A 53 -17.32 -7.07 9.39
CA PRO A 53 -18.34 -7.97 8.89
C PRO A 53 -17.79 -8.74 7.69
N GLU A 54 -18.10 -10.02 7.63
CA GLU A 54 -17.87 -10.85 6.45
C GLU A 54 -18.73 -10.30 5.32
N VAL A 55 -18.21 -9.31 4.61
CA VAL A 55 -18.78 -8.87 3.35
C VAL A 55 -18.31 -9.88 2.31
N GLU A 56 -19.25 -10.56 1.65
CA GLU A 56 -18.94 -11.28 0.42
C GLU A 56 -18.53 -10.23 -0.61
N PHE A 57 -17.22 -9.95 -0.69
CA PHE A 57 -16.63 -9.36 -1.89
C PHE A 57 -16.64 -10.42 -2.99
N GLY A 58 -17.84 -10.74 -3.47
CA GLY A 58 -18.06 -11.50 -4.67
C GLY A 58 -17.91 -10.63 -5.91
N ILE A 59 -17.87 -11.26 -7.08
CA ILE A 59 -18.05 -10.54 -8.33
C ILE A 59 -19.42 -9.83 -8.25
N PRO A 60 -19.50 -8.51 -8.50
CA PRO A 60 -20.76 -7.78 -8.42
C PRO A 60 -21.83 -8.48 -9.26
N GLN A 61 -22.94 -8.87 -8.63
CA GLN A 61 -24.05 -9.56 -9.31
C GLN A 61 -24.72 -8.67 -10.37
N ILE A 62 -24.51 -7.36 -10.27
CA ILE A 62 -25.06 -6.34 -11.18
C ILE A 62 -23.95 -5.31 -11.46
N CYS A 63 -23.73 -5.02 -12.73
CA CYS A 63 -22.85 -3.95 -13.17
C CYS A 63 -23.44 -2.58 -12.79
N TYR A 64 -22.62 -1.54 -12.69
CA TYR A 64 -23.10 -0.17 -12.41
C TYR A 64 -24.14 0.36 -13.43
N CYS A 65 -24.19 -0.22 -14.63
CA CYS A 65 -25.20 0.07 -15.65
C CYS A 65 -26.51 -0.74 -15.49
N GLY A 66 -26.65 -1.57 -14.45
CA GLY A 66 -27.81 -2.44 -14.23
C GLY A 66 -27.78 -3.77 -14.98
N ALA A 67 -26.79 -4.00 -15.86
CA ALA A 67 -26.65 -5.25 -16.60
C ALA A 67 -26.07 -6.38 -15.74
N GLN A 68 -26.35 -7.63 -16.12
CA GLN A 68 -25.68 -8.80 -15.52
C GLN A 68 -24.20 -8.84 -15.93
N PRO A 69 -23.27 -9.14 -15.00
CA PRO A 69 -21.86 -9.30 -15.30
C PRO A 69 -21.63 -10.48 -16.24
N LEU A 70 -20.78 -10.31 -17.25
CA LEU A 70 -20.35 -11.40 -18.10
C LEU A 70 -19.27 -12.20 -17.39
N LEU A 71 -19.66 -13.32 -16.77
CA LEU A 71 -18.72 -14.26 -16.16
C LEU A 71 -18.12 -15.16 -17.25
N ALA A 72 -16.93 -14.82 -17.74
CA ALA A 72 -16.18 -15.68 -18.64
C ALA A 72 -15.40 -16.73 -17.81
N ALA A 73 -15.77 -18.01 -17.93
CA ALA A 73 -15.00 -19.11 -17.36
C ALA A 73 -14.06 -19.69 -18.43
N SER A 74 -12.76 -19.73 -18.17
CA SER A 74 -11.83 -20.45 -19.05
C SER A 74 -12.06 -21.95 -18.91
N ARG A 75 -12.56 -22.61 -19.96
CA ARG A 75 -12.60 -24.07 -20.02
C ARG A 75 -11.26 -24.56 -20.57
N THR A 76 -10.43 -25.18 -19.74
CA THR A 76 -9.36 -26.07 -20.22
C THR A 76 -9.99 -27.42 -20.57
N GLY A 77 -10.61 -27.52 -21.74
CA GLY A 77 -10.98 -28.82 -22.30
C GLY A 77 -9.73 -29.43 -22.94
N ASN A 78 -9.34 -30.64 -22.54
CA ASN A 78 -8.42 -31.44 -23.35
C ASN A 78 -9.13 -31.72 -24.68
N TYR A 79 -8.65 -31.10 -25.76
CA TYR A 79 -9.04 -31.51 -27.11
C TYR A 79 -8.61 -32.97 -27.29
N VAL A 80 -9.57 -33.85 -27.54
CA VAL A 80 -9.30 -35.16 -28.14
C VAL A 80 -9.93 -35.11 -29.52
N ASP A 81 -9.11 -34.82 -30.52
CA ASP A 81 -9.49 -35.01 -31.92
C ASP A 81 -9.65 -36.52 -32.16
N ILE A 82 -10.84 -36.94 -32.61
CA ILE A 82 -11.10 -38.24 -33.22
C ILE A 82 -11.51 -37.99 -34.67
#